data_AF-A0A950D9R8-F1
#
_entry.id   AF-A0A950D9R8-F1
#
_cell.length_a   1.000
_cell.length_b   1.000
_cell.length_c   1.000
_cell.angle_alpha   90.00
_cell.angle_beta   90.00
_cell.angle_gamma   90.00
#
_symmetry.space_group_name_H-M   'P 1'
#
loop_
_entity.id
_entity.type
_entity.pdbx_description
1 polymer ?
#
loop_
_entity_poly.entity_id
_entity_poly.type
_entity_poly.pdbx_seq_one_letter_code
_entity_poly.pdbx_strand_id
1 'polypeptide(L)'
;MFSNRGLKYVLASRPTFPARGNARPPKSAGLLLLTCILLAGCPGPKFNPPPSVTPSPTPTPSVTPSPTATPTPPPTPLPEAIIPYSHKEVARLFNGVEVHSQVESGLGDIASVERRALDSYVLDLQVRVRVPKAAQTIAELSEPDPSLPKVLPGLSAMLPTSKVSDFYYGLYQLKVESLGRELGRLEQLLSKHNFFDCNTILELTNPQSERKVLLIQSDMDVNADGSDADRTLAVDGSSANFQPYTSYRWPKRTDQPSEFLGDCQIKLKQAETELSLKTTSADRKKALREQVEELQREIGDLKHFSFLISKADPFVVLPGFILRQANHAFLPKLGDYVVVIYGDKLYPALLGDVGPSYKIGEGSLRLATQLDPRANAYNRPASNLNVTYLVFPATADPTPGPPDLKKMRDRCETLLNEIGGTSGQLWEWADILATPTPSPTPTASPTPSATSSPAATSSASASGSPTPSATSSPSPTPTPSPTPVSPTPSPSPKPTKGSAHETPHRHHHEAGETRGD
;
A
#
# COMPACT_ATOMS: atom_id res chain seq x y z
N MET A 1 -12.81 -36.32 43.51
CA MET A 1 -14.15 -36.63 44.04
C MET A 1 -15.16 -36.43 42.91
N PHE A 2 -15.92 -37.49 42.60
CA PHE A 2 -17.07 -37.62 41.66
C PHE A 2 -16.91 -37.04 40.23
N SER A 3 -16.83 -37.85 39.16
CA SER A 3 -17.89 -38.70 38.54
C SER A 3 -19.12 -37.84 38.18
N ASN A 4 -19.73 -37.83 36.99
CA ASN A 4 -19.82 -38.84 35.94
C ASN A 4 -20.68 -38.24 34.79
N ARG A 5 -20.62 -38.90 33.62
CA ARG A 5 -21.63 -38.96 32.54
C ARG A 5 -21.81 -37.72 31.64
N GLY A 6 -21.88 -37.84 30.31
CA GLY A 6 -21.89 -39.03 29.47
C GLY A 6 -22.83 -38.89 28.27
N LEU A 7 -22.35 -39.39 27.13
CA LEU A 7 -23.06 -39.86 25.92
C LEU A 7 -23.73 -38.79 25.04
N LYS A 8 -23.34 -38.64 23.76
CA LYS A 8 -23.45 -39.51 22.55
C LYS A 8 -24.87 -39.60 21.96
N TYR A 9 -24.89 -39.70 20.63
CA TYR A 9 -25.99 -40.08 19.69
C TYR A 9 -26.81 -38.88 19.13
N VAL A 10 -27.32 -38.83 17.89
CA VAL A 10 -27.65 -39.82 16.84
C VAL A 10 -27.51 -39.17 15.44
N LEU A 11 -27.18 -40.00 14.46
CA LEU A 11 -27.24 -39.81 13.01
C LEU A 11 -28.55 -40.42 12.47
N ALA A 12 -29.41 -39.67 11.77
CA ALA A 12 -30.61 -40.10 11.00
C ALA A 12 -31.48 -38.86 10.68
N SER A 13 -32.24 -38.68 9.60
CA SER A 13 -32.56 -39.46 8.41
C SER A 13 -33.29 -38.52 7.43
N ARG A 14 -33.28 -38.86 6.14
CA ARG A 14 -34.11 -38.27 5.08
C ARG A 14 -35.61 -38.31 5.42
N PRO A 15 -36.42 -37.50 4.72
CA PRO A 15 -37.68 -38.02 4.22
C PRO A 15 -37.85 -37.86 2.70
N THR A 16 -38.63 -38.81 2.20
CA THR A 16 -39.06 -39.12 0.85
C THR A 16 -40.15 -38.19 0.32
N PHE A 17 -40.21 -38.08 -1.01
CA PHE A 17 -41.30 -37.55 -1.84
C PHE A 17 -42.68 -38.14 -1.52
N PRO A 18 -43.75 -37.41 -1.90
CA PRO A 18 -44.79 -38.01 -2.72
C PRO A 18 -45.08 -37.23 -4.02
N ALA A 19 -45.93 -37.84 -4.85
CA ALA A 19 -45.99 -37.73 -6.29
C ALA A 19 -47.11 -36.81 -6.84
N ARG A 20 -46.88 -36.35 -8.09
CA ARG A 20 -47.81 -36.25 -9.24
C ARG A 20 -49.05 -35.33 -9.14
N GLY A 21 -49.05 -34.28 -9.96
CA GLY A 21 -50.23 -33.55 -10.42
C GLY A 21 -49.98 -32.89 -11.77
N ASN A 22 -50.71 -33.33 -12.79
CA ASN A 22 -50.66 -32.86 -14.18
C ASN A 22 -51.16 -31.41 -14.32
N ALA A 23 -50.49 -30.59 -15.16
CA ALA A 23 -51.15 -29.68 -16.10
C ALA A 23 -50.12 -29.06 -17.08
N ARG A 24 -50.41 -29.21 -18.38
CA ARG A 24 -49.73 -28.58 -19.53
C ARG A 24 -50.46 -27.27 -19.94
N PRO A 25 -49.89 -26.46 -20.85
CA PRO A 25 -49.97 -24.99 -20.85
C PRO A 25 -50.89 -24.40 -21.93
N PRO A 26 -50.95 -23.06 -22.06
CA PRO A 26 -51.01 -22.39 -23.37
C PRO A 26 -49.76 -21.48 -23.54
N LYS A 27 -49.05 -21.35 -24.66
CA LYS A 27 -49.37 -21.10 -26.09
C LYS A 27 -50.16 -19.81 -26.36
N SER A 28 -49.42 -18.76 -26.69
CA SER A 28 -49.76 -17.64 -27.60
C SER A 28 -48.43 -16.91 -27.87
N ALA A 29 -47.78 -16.94 -29.03
CA ALA A 29 -48.17 -16.63 -30.41
C ALA A 29 -48.46 -15.14 -30.66
N GLY A 30 -47.47 -14.48 -31.28
CA GLY A 30 -47.65 -13.37 -32.24
C GLY A 30 -47.90 -11.97 -31.66
N LEU A 31 -47.00 -11.02 -31.96
CA LEU A 31 -47.21 -10.11 -33.09
C LEU A 31 -45.99 -9.19 -33.28
N LEU A 32 -45.39 -9.31 -34.46
CA LEU A 32 -44.45 -8.37 -35.06
C LEU A 32 -45.26 -7.12 -35.47
N LEU A 33 -44.89 -5.91 -35.05
CA LEU A 33 -45.36 -4.69 -35.72
C LEU A 33 -44.21 -3.71 -35.93
N LEU A 34 -43.94 -3.54 -37.23
CA LEU A 34 -43.06 -2.58 -37.85
C LEU A 34 -43.82 -1.25 -37.99
N THR A 35 -43.30 -0.16 -37.45
CA THR A 35 -43.78 1.21 -37.77
C THR A 35 -42.60 2.16 -37.88
N CYS A 36 -42.24 2.46 -39.13
CA CYS A 36 -41.61 3.72 -39.52
C CYS A 36 -42.65 4.85 -39.44
N ILE A 37 -42.24 6.08 -39.07
CA ILE A 37 -42.55 7.34 -39.78
C ILE A 37 -42.05 8.58 -38.99
N LEU A 38 -41.13 9.29 -39.65
CA LEU A 38 -40.91 10.74 -39.81
C LEU A 38 -40.58 11.71 -38.65
N LEU A 39 -39.59 12.53 -39.03
CA LEU A 39 -38.98 13.71 -38.40
C LEU A 39 -39.87 14.96 -38.41
N ALA A 40 -39.79 15.74 -37.33
CA ALA A 40 -39.87 17.21 -37.25
C ALA A 40 -39.30 17.59 -35.84
N GLY A 41 -38.38 18.52 -35.61
CA GLY A 41 -38.02 19.76 -36.30
C GLY A 41 -38.48 20.95 -35.45
N CYS A 42 -37.68 21.39 -34.46
CA CYS A 42 -37.91 22.62 -33.68
C CYS A 42 -36.66 23.53 -33.74
N PRO A 43 -36.80 24.87 -33.87
CA PRO A 43 -35.73 25.77 -34.28
C PRO A 43 -34.99 26.45 -33.12
N GLY A 44 -33.67 26.63 -33.28
CA GLY A 44 -32.83 27.51 -32.45
C GLY A 44 -32.69 28.94 -33.04
N PRO A 45 -32.28 29.93 -32.23
CA PRO A 45 -32.44 31.35 -32.54
C PRO A 45 -31.34 31.96 -33.43
N LYS A 46 -31.73 33.07 -34.07
CA LYS A 46 -31.05 33.86 -35.09
C LYS A 46 -29.93 34.75 -34.51
N PHE A 47 -28.82 34.88 -35.24
CA PHE A 47 -27.93 36.05 -35.16
C PHE A 47 -27.55 36.54 -36.57
N ASN A 48 -27.56 37.87 -36.72
CA ASN A 48 -27.45 38.65 -37.96
C ASN A 48 -26.09 38.54 -38.67
N PRO A 49 -26.05 38.72 -40.02
CA PRO A 49 -24.79 38.81 -40.77
C PRO A 49 -24.23 40.25 -40.84
N PRO A 50 -22.89 40.43 -40.86
CA PRO A 50 -22.22 41.68 -41.24
C PRO A 50 -21.96 41.76 -42.78
N PRO A 51 -21.57 42.93 -43.32
CA PRO A 51 -21.85 43.29 -44.72
C PRO A 51 -20.88 42.70 -45.75
N SER A 52 -21.40 42.62 -46.97
CA SER A 52 -20.77 42.14 -48.20
C SER A 52 -19.56 43.00 -48.62
N VAL A 53 -18.44 42.33 -48.93
CA VAL A 53 -17.30 42.91 -49.65
C VAL A 53 -16.97 42.01 -50.85
N THR A 54 -16.82 42.64 -52.01
CA THR A 54 -16.64 42.09 -53.36
C THR A 54 -15.39 41.19 -53.50
N PRO A 55 -15.43 40.08 -54.28
CA PRO A 55 -14.32 39.14 -54.37
C PRO A 55 -13.19 39.58 -55.31
N SER A 56 -11.95 39.29 -54.89
CA SER A 56 -10.70 39.30 -55.68
C SER A 56 -10.47 37.90 -56.30
N PRO A 57 -9.84 37.75 -57.48
CA PRO A 57 -9.81 36.48 -58.21
C PRO A 57 -8.96 35.39 -57.51
N THR A 58 -9.51 34.18 -57.52
CA THR A 58 -8.96 32.92 -56.98
C THR A 58 -7.86 32.33 -57.88
N PRO A 59 -6.69 31.90 -57.33
CA PRO A 59 -5.72 31.10 -58.08
C PRO A 59 -6.15 29.62 -58.22
N THR A 60 -5.85 29.05 -59.39
CA THR A 60 -6.15 27.69 -59.83
C THR A 60 -5.59 26.58 -58.91
N PRO A 61 -6.32 25.49 -58.62
CA PRO A 61 -5.82 24.37 -57.82
C PRO A 61 -4.85 23.47 -58.59
N SER A 62 -3.78 23.05 -57.91
CA SER A 62 -2.83 22.03 -58.39
C SER A 62 -3.37 20.62 -58.08
N VAL A 63 -3.33 19.72 -59.07
CA VAL A 63 -3.80 18.34 -58.97
C VAL A 63 -2.84 17.51 -58.13
N THR A 64 -3.33 16.93 -57.03
CA THR A 64 -2.60 15.95 -56.22
C THR A 64 -2.81 14.54 -56.80
N PRO A 65 -1.75 13.73 -57.04
CA PRO A 65 -1.92 12.37 -57.54
C PRO A 65 -2.44 11.42 -56.44
N SER A 66 -3.33 10.52 -56.84
CA SER A 66 -3.89 9.45 -55.99
C SER A 66 -2.81 8.44 -55.58
N PRO A 67 -2.80 7.94 -54.33
CA PRO A 67 -1.82 6.93 -53.90
C PRO A 67 -2.07 5.58 -54.59
N THR A 68 -1.02 5.03 -55.18
CA THR A 68 -0.97 3.67 -55.73
C THR A 68 -0.99 2.65 -54.60
N ALA A 69 -1.89 1.65 -54.67
CA ALA A 69 -1.97 0.56 -53.70
C ALA A 69 -0.66 -0.25 -53.68
N THR A 70 -0.05 -0.40 -52.51
CA THR A 70 1.12 -1.25 -52.29
C THR A 70 0.71 -2.73 -52.41
N PRO A 71 1.40 -3.56 -53.21
CA PRO A 71 1.07 -4.98 -53.32
C PRO A 71 1.34 -5.72 -52.00
N THR A 72 0.38 -6.54 -51.58
CA THR A 72 0.53 -7.44 -50.43
C THR A 72 1.68 -8.43 -50.70
N PRO A 73 2.65 -8.60 -49.78
CA PRO A 73 3.73 -9.55 -49.97
C PRO A 73 3.17 -10.99 -50.09
N PRO A 74 3.81 -11.86 -50.90
CA PRO A 74 3.40 -13.26 -51.02
C PRO A 74 3.48 -13.97 -49.66
N PRO A 75 2.58 -14.93 -49.37
CA PRO A 75 2.58 -15.64 -48.10
C PRO A 75 3.89 -16.42 -47.94
N THR A 76 4.50 -16.32 -46.75
CA THR A 76 5.68 -17.10 -46.39
C THR A 76 5.32 -18.60 -46.43
N PRO A 77 6.09 -19.46 -47.13
CA PRO A 77 5.81 -20.88 -47.18
C PRO A 77 5.88 -21.49 -45.78
N LEU A 78 4.92 -22.35 -45.47
CA LEU A 78 4.87 -23.09 -44.20
C LEU A 78 5.98 -24.15 -44.16
N PRO A 79 6.50 -24.50 -42.98
CA PRO A 79 7.51 -25.55 -42.85
C PRO A 79 6.92 -26.93 -43.16
N GLU A 80 7.68 -27.78 -43.86
CA GLU A 80 7.29 -29.16 -44.22
C GLU A 80 7.48 -30.16 -43.07
N ALA A 81 8.29 -29.81 -42.07
CA ALA A 81 8.54 -30.61 -40.86
C ALA A 81 8.77 -29.69 -39.66
N ILE A 82 8.48 -30.18 -38.44
CA ILE A 82 8.81 -29.48 -37.20
C ILE A 82 10.32 -29.57 -36.97
N ILE A 83 10.98 -28.41 -36.85
CA ILE A 83 12.39 -28.32 -36.48
C ILE A 83 12.43 -28.15 -34.95
N PRO A 84 13.08 -29.07 -34.20
CA PRO A 84 13.27 -28.92 -32.76
C PRO A 84 13.85 -27.55 -32.43
N TYR A 85 13.21 -26.85 -31.51
CA TYR A 85 13.54 -25.48 -31.16
C TYR A 85 13.98 -25.44 -29.70
N SER A 86 15.10 -24.78 -29.42
CA SER A 86 15.54 -24.48 -28.05
C SER A 86 15.95 -23.02 -27.99
N HIS A 87 15.17 -22.22 -27.28
CA HIS A 87 15.44 -20.79 -27.11
C HIS A 87 15.40 -20.42 -25.65
N LYS A 88 16.40 -19.64 -25.23
CA LYS A 88 16.54 -19.12 -23.87
C LYS A 88 16.34 -17.63 -23.90
N GLU A 89 15.44 -17.15 -23.07
CA GLU A 89 15.23 -15.74 -22.84
C GLU A 89 15.51 -15.41 -21.37
N VAL A 90 16.22 -14.30 -21.16
CA VAL A 90 16.43 -13.75 -19.82
C VAL A 90 15.70 -12.42 -19.77
N ALA A 91 14.69 -12.34 -18.92
CA ALA A 91 13.92 -11.12 -18.70
C ALA A 91 13.93 -10.76 -17.22
N ARG A 92 13.85 -9.46 -16.91
CA ARG A 92 13.50 -9.00 -15.57
C ARG A 92 12.04 -8.61 -15.57
N LEU A 93 11.26 -9.26 -14.72
CA LEU A 93 9.86 -8.89 -14.51
C LEU A 93 9.77 -7.55 -13.79
N PHE A 94 8.63 -6.88 -13.93
CA PHE A 94 8.33 -5.60 -13.28
C PHE A 94 8.43 -5.64 -11.74
N ASN A 95 8.42 -6.83 -11.14
CA ASN A 95 8.55 -7.07 -9.71
C ASN A 95 10.01 -7.32 -9.25
N GLY A 96 10.99 -7.17 -10.14
CA GLY A 96 12.43 -7.29 -9.84
C GLY A 96 12.95 -8.73 -9.79
N VAL A 97 12.12 -9.71 -10.17
CA VAL A 97 12.53 -11.11 -10.31
C VAL A 97 13.17 -11.31 -11.69
N GLU A 98 14.33 -11.96 -11.71
CA GLU A 98 14.97 -12.39 -12.95
C GLU A 98 14.40 -13.74 -13.37
N VAL A 99 13.86 -13.80 -14.59
CA VAL A 99 13.23 -14.99 -15.17
C VAL A 99 14.10 -15.48 -16.31
N HIS A 100 14.52 -16.73 -16.21
CA HIS A 100 15.15 -17.46 -17.30
C HIS A 100 14.09 -18.40 -17.83
N SER A 101 13.55 -18.12 -19.01
CA SER A 101 12.59 -18.99 -19.67
C SER A 101 13.30 -19.76 -20.78
N GLN A 102 12.94 -21.03 -20.91
CA GLN A 102 13.42 -21.88 -21.99
C GLN A 102 12.23 -22.61 -22.60
N VAL A 103 12.07 -22.49 -23.91
CA VAL A 103 11.12 -23.32 -24.66
C VAL A 103 11.94 -24.36 -25.42
N GLU A 104 11.70 -25.62 -25.11
CA GLU A 104 12.23 -26.76 -25.82
C GLU A 104 11.10 -27.47 -26.55
N SER A 105 11.27 -27.73 -27.85
CA SER A 105 10.32 -28.51 -28.64
C SER A 105 11.03 -29.67 -29.33
N GLY A 106 10.30 -30.77 -29.51
CA GLY A 106 10.75 -31.97 -30.22
C GLY A 106 9.61 -32.58 -31.02
N LEU A 107 9.94 -33.55 -31.87
CA LEU A 107 8.93 -34.33 -32.58
C LEU A 107 8.32 -35.37 -31.62
N GLY A 108 7.02 -35.27 -31.35
CA GLY A 108 6.25 -36.25 -30.60
C GLY A 108 5.51 -37.24 -31.52
N ASP A 109 4.70 -38.11 -30.92
CA ASP A 109 3.75 -38.99 -31.60
C ASP A 109 2.53 -38.19 -32.11
N ILE A 110 1.54 -38.87 -32.68
CA ILE A 110 0.28 -38.28 -33.10
C ILE A 110 -0.39 -37.58 -31.91
N ALA A 111 -1.03 -36.43 -32.17
CA ALA A 111 -1.63 -35.59 -31.13
C ALA A 111 -2.63 -36.32 -30.21
N SER A 112 -3.25 -37.41 -30.67
CA SER A 112 -4.16 -38.21 -29.83
C SER A 112 -3.41 -38.98 -28.74
N VAL A 113 -2.16 -39.39 -28.98
CA VAL A 113 -1.28 -40.02 -28.00
C VAL A 113 -0.69 -38.95 -27.08
N GLU A 114 -0.11 -37.89 -27.64
CA GLU A 114 0.52 -36.81 -26.87
C GLU A 114 -0.44 -36.15 -25.88
N ARG A 115 -1.70 -35.91 -26.26
CA ARG A 115 -2.73 -35.35 -25.35
C ARG A 115 -3.00 -36.20 -24.10
N ARG A 116 -2.67 -37.50 -24.11
CA ARG A 116 -2.82 -38.40 -22.97
C ARG A 116 -1.53 -38.59 -22.18
N ALA A 117 -0.39 -38.25 -22.75
CA ALA A 117 0.90 -38.26 -22.08
C ALA A 117 0.99 -37.04 -21.15
N LEU A 118 1.32 -37.26 -19.88
CA LEU A 118 1.37 -36.19 -18.88
C LEU A 118 2.61 -35.28 -19.03
N ASP A 119 3.62 -35.77 -19.75
CA ASP A 119 4.91 -35.15 -19.98
C ASP A 119 5.04 -34.50 -21.38
N SER A 120 3.99 -34.55 -22.20
CA SER A 120 3.98 -33.96 -23.55
C SER A 120 3.89 -32.43 -23.59
N TYR A 121 3.52 -31.81 -22.46
CA TYR A 121 3.38 -30.36 -22.32
C TYR A 121 3.66 -29.94 -20.86
N VAL A 122 4.95 -29.76 -20.55
CA VAL A 122 5.44 -29.49 -19.18
C VAL A 122 6.03 -28.08 -19.09
N LEU A 123 5.77 -27.41 -17.97
CA LEU A 123 6.42 -26.18 -17.57
C LEU A 123 7.09 -26.41 -16.21
N ASP A 124 8.43 -26.39 -16.20
CA ASP A 124 9.21 -26.44 -14.97
C ASP A 124 9.51 -25.02 -14.46
N LEU A 125 9.11 -24.73 -13.21
CA LEU A 125 9.32 -23.44 -12.57
C LEU A 125 10.26 -23.58 -11.38
N GLN A 126 11.33 -22.78 -11.36
CA GLN A 126 12.26 -22.70 -10.24
C GLN A 126 12.54 -21.25 -9.87
N VAL A 127 12.17 -20.87 -8.64
CA VAL A 127 12.57 -19.58 -8.04
C VAL A 127 13.68 -19.84 -7.02
N ARG A 128 14.81 -19.15 -7.18
CA ARG A 128 15.94 -19.22 -6.24
C ARG A 128 15.99 -17.94 -5.42
N VAL A 129 15.68 -18.02 -4.14
CA VAL A 129 15.72 -16.89 -3.20
C VAL A 129 16.66 -17.17 -2.04
N ARG A 130 17.41 -16.15 -1.60
CA ARG A 130 18.24 -16.23 -0.39
C ARG A 130 17.50 -15.53 0.75
N VAL A 131 17.17 -16.26 1.80
CA VAL A 131 16.62 -15.68 3.02
C VAL A 131 17.75 -14.92 3.74
N PRO A 132 17.59 -13.63 4.06
CA PRO A 132 18.65 -12.85 4.69
C PRO A 132 18.81 -13.21 6.17
N LYS A 133 20.04 -13.06 6.66
CA LYS A 133 20.36 -13.13 8.10
C LYS A 133 19.93 -11.81 8.76
N ALA A 134 19.34 -11.89 9.96
CA ALA A 134 18.99 -10.73 10.75
C ALA A 134 20.25 -9.97 11.24
N ALA A 135 20.23 -8.64 11.12
CA ALA A 135 21.21 -7.75 11.72
C ALA A 135 21.13 -7.79 13.26
N GLN A 136 22.29 -7.90 13.93
CA GLN A 136 22.41 -8.10 15.38
C GLN A 136 23.47 -7.20 16.03
N THR A 137 24.39 -6.66 15.24
CA THR A 137 25.46 -5.78 15.75
C THR A 137 25.16 -4.32 15.45
N ILE A 138 25.77 -3.41 16.22
CA ILE A 138 25.69 -1.96 15.92
C ILE A 138 26.10 -1.66 14.48
N ALA A 139 27.16 -2.28 13.98
CA ALA A 139 27.63 -2.06 12.61
C ALA A 139 26.57 -2.47 11.57
N GLU A 140 26.00 -3.67 11.71
CA GLU A 140 24.95 -4.17 10.79
C GLU A 140 23.66 -3.33 10.85
N LEU A 141 23.29 -2.83 12.04
CA LEU A 141 22.13 -1.94 12.20
C LEU A 141 22.40 -0.53 11.67
N SER A 142 23.67 -0.12 11.61
CA SER A 142 24.08 1.20 11.12
C SER A 142 24.25 1.27 9.60
N GLU A 143 24.33 0.14 8.91
CA GLU A 143 24.41 0.10 7.44
C GLU A 143 23.21 0.82 6.78
N PRO A 144 21.95 0.49 7.10
CA PRO A 144 20.82 1.23 6.53
C PRO A 144 20.60 2.60 7.19
N ASP A 145 20.94 2.75 8.48
CA ASP A 145 20.80 4.02 9.21
C ASP A 145 22.02 4.32 10.10
N PRO A 146 23.02 5.06 9.59
CA PRO A 146 24.22 5.41 10.34
C PRO A 146 23.97 6.28 11.58
N SER A 147 22.79 6.89 11.68
CA SER A 147 22.44 7.79 12.80
C SER A 147 21.93 7.03 14.03
N LEU A 148 21.48 5.78 13.86
CA LEU A 148 20.80 5.01 14.90
C LEU A 148 21.60 4.88 16.21
N PRO A 149 22.92 4.58 16.22
CA PRO A 149 23.67 4.46 17.47
C PRO A 149 23.80 5.79 18.24
N LYS A 150 23.77 6.90 17.51
CA LYS A 150 23.76 8.24 18.11
C LYS A 150 22.39 8.52 18.72
N VAL A 151 21.32 8.29 17.96
CA VAL A 151 19.94 8.60 18.35
C VAL A 151 19.48 7.75 19.52
N LEU A 152 19.89 6.48 19.58
CA LEU A 152 19.54 5.52 20.63
C LEU A 152 20.81 5.03 21.37
N PRO A 153 21.42 5.87 22.23
CA PRO A 153 22.70 5.55 22.87
C PRO A 153 22.65 4.31 23.77
N GLY A 154 21.48 3.99 24.35
CA GLY A 154 21.28 2.79 25.15
C GLY A 154 21.30 1.47 24.36
N LEU A 155 21.23 1.51 23.02
CA LEU A 155 21.16 0.32 22.17
C LEU A 155 22.36 -0.61 22.37
N SER A 156 23.57 -0.05 22.41
CA SER A 156 24.82 -0.81 22.56
C SER A 156 24.86 -1.65 23.84
N ALA A 157 24.20 -1.21 24.91
CA ALA A 157 24.13 -1.94 26.17
C ALA A 157 23.13 -3.11 26.14
N MET A 158 22.13 -3.07 25.26
CA MET A 158 21.08 -4.10 25.15
C MET A 158 21.43 -5.21 24.16
N LEU A 159 22.24 -4.92 23.13
CA LEU A 159 22.56 -5.88 22.07
C LEU A 159 23.30 -7.16 22.55
N PRO A 160 24.24 -7.11 23.52
CA PRO A 160 24.95 -8.32 23.95
C PRO A 160 24.04 -9.42 24.50
N THR A 161 22.90 -9.05 25.10
CA THR A 161 21.90 -9.97 25.63
C THR A 161 20.64 -10.05 24.76
N SER A 162 20.67 -9.44 23.58
CA SER A 162 19.54 -9.47 22.64
C SER A 162 19.37 -10.84 22.00
N LYS A 163 18.17 -11.09 21.50
CA LYS A 163 17.83 -12.28 20.71
C LYS A 163 17.19 -11.85 19.39
N VAL A 164 17.54 -12.50 18.29
CA VAL A 164 16.73 -12.42 17.06
C VAL A 164 15.37 -13.04 17.35
N SER A 165 14.32 -12.26 17.14
CA SER A 165 12.98 -12.71 17.49
C SER A 165 12.50 -13.83 16.58
N ASP A 166 11.71 -14.75 17.14
CA ASP A 166 11.06 -15.81 16.37
C ASP A 166 10.09 -15.23 15.32
N PHE A 167 9.64 -13.99 15.52
CA PHE A 167 8.88 -13.22 14.54
C PHE A 167 9.64 -12.99 13.24
N TYR A 168 10.97 -12.81 13.27
CA TYR A 168 11.79 -12.61 12.06
C TYR A 168 11.77 -13.87 11.19
N TYR A 169 11.99 -15.03 11.82
CA TYR A 169 11.98 -16.31 11.11
C TYR A 169 10.58 -16.65 10.60
N GLY A 170 9.54 -16.42 11.41
CA GLY A 170 8.14 -16.59 11.00
C GLY A 170 7.76 -15.72 9.81
N LEU A 171 8.21 -14.46 9.78
CA LEU A 171 7.97 -13.54 8.66
C LEU A 171 8.58 -14.10 7.36
N TYR A 172 9.85 -14.48 7.37
CA TYR A 172 10.52 -14.99 6.17
C TYR A 172 10.00 -16.36 5.75
N GLN A 173 9.59 -17.22 6.69
CA GLN A 173 8.89 -18.46 6.36
C GLN A 173 7.60 -18.17 5.58
N LEU A 174 6.76 -17.25 6.07
CA LEU A 174 5.51 -16.88 5.41
C LEU A 174 5.74 -16.24 4.02
N LYS A 175 6.82 -15.48 3.85
CA LYS A 175 7.23 -14.93 2.53
C LYS A 175 7.61 -16.05 1.56
N VAL A 176 8.40 -17.03 1.99
CA VAL A 176 8.76 -18.20 1.16
C VAL A 176 7.53 -19.03 0.81
N GLU A 177 6.62 -19.25 1.76
CA GLU A 177 5.35 -19.93 1.51
C GLU A 177 4.47 -19.15 0.51
N SER A 178 4.46 -17.81 0.55
CA SER A 178 3.74 -17.00 -0.43
C SER A 178 4.30 -17.18 -1.84
N LEU A 179 5.63 -17.13 -1.99
CA LEU A 179 6.28 -17.41 -3.28
C LEU A 179 5.90 -18.80 -3.80
N GLY A 180 5.87 -19.82 -2.94
CA GLY A 180 5.47 -21.17 -3.33
C GLY A 180 4.01 -21.25 -3.81
N ARG A 181 3.08 -20.60 -3.10
CA ARG A 181 1.64 -20.57 -3.47
C ARG A 181 1.42 -19.83 -4.79
N GLU A 182 2.05 -18.68 -4.98
CA GLU A 182 1.88 -17.82 -6.15
C GLU A 182 2.53 -18.44 -7.40
N LEU A 183 3.72 -19.07 -7.26
CA LEU A 183 4.44 -19.70 -8.37
C LEU A 183 3.64 -20.84 -9.00
N GLY A 184 3.07 -21.72 -8.18
CA GLY A 184 2.29 -22.87 -8.67
C GLY A 184 0.99 -22.48 -9.37
N ARG A 185 0.53 -21.24 -9.22
CA ARG A 185 -0.67 -20.70 -9.86
C ARG A 185 -0.37 -19.74 -11.01
N LEU A 186 0.91 -19.50 -11.30
CA LEU A 186 1.37 -18.44 -12.22
C LEU A 186 0.77 -17.06 -11.86
N GLU A 187 0.51 -16.84 -10.56
CA GLU A 187 0.05 -15.56 -10.04
C GLU A 187 1.23 -14.58 -9.91
N GLN A 188 0.92 -13.32 -9.59
CA GLN A 188 1.94 -12.30 -9.39
C GLN A 188 2.81 -12.66 -8.16
N LEU A 189 4.06 -13.03 -8.40
CA LEU A 189 5.03 -13.30 -7.34
C LEU A 189 5.31 -12.05 -6.50
N LEU A 190 5.49 -12.27 -5.19
CA LEU A 190 6.02 -11.27 -4.27
C LEU A 190 7.26 -10.59 -4.85
N SER A 191 7.24 -9.26 -4.89
CA SER A 191 8.34 -8.49 -5.46
C SER A 191 9.62 -8.68 -4.64
N LYS A 192 10.78 -8.49 -5.28
CA LYS A 192 12.07 -8.50 -4.58
C LYS A 192 12.07 -7.52 -3.41
N HIS A 193 11.49 -6.33 -3.63
CA HIS A 193 11.41 -5.31 -2.60
C HIS A 193 10.61 -5.78 -1.38
N ASN A 194 9.39 -6.27 -1.59
CA ASN A 194 8.55 -6.76 -0.50
C ASN A 194 9.11 -8.06 0.11
N PHE A 195 9.94 -8.84 -0.59
CA PHE A 195 10.60 -9.99 0.03
C PHE A 195 11.68 -9.54 1.02
N PHE A 196 12.40 -8.46 0.71
CA PHE A 196 13.53 -7.94 1.50
C PHE A 196 13.17 -6.65 2.28
N ASP A 197 11.92 -6.51 2.72
CA ASP A 197 11.41 -5.34 3.45
C ASP A 197 11.86 -5.29 4.93
N CYS A 198 12.52 -6.33 5.45
CA CYS A 198 12.89 -6.45 6.86
C CYS A 198 14.38 -6.75 7.05
N ASN A 199 15.13 -5.86 7.71
CA ASN A 199 16.53 -6.08 8.06
C ASN A 199 16.69 -6.90 9.35
N THR A 200 15.87 -6.62 10.38
CA THR A 200 15.91 -7.37 11.64
C THR A 200 14.64 -7.21 12.47
N ILE A 201 14.41 -8.16 13.37
CA ILE A 201 13.51 -8.03 14.53
C ILE A 201 14.28 -8.55 15.75
N LEU A 202 14.57 -7.67 16.71
CA LEU A 202 15.34 -7.99 17.91
C LEU A 202 14.49 -7.83 19.16
N GLU A 203 14.59 -8.81 20.04
CA GLU A 203 14.10 -8.77 21.41
C GLU A 203 15.19 -8.15 22.28
N LEU A 204 14.92 -6.95 22.81
CA LEU A 204 15.87 -6.20 23.63
C LEU A 204 15.32 -6.03 25.03
N THR A 205 16.14 -6.30 26.04
CA THR A 205 15.83 -5.97 27.43
C THR A 205 16.89 -5.01 27.95
N ASN A 206 16.47 -3.86 28.46
CA ASN A 206 17.39 -2.96 29.14
C ASN A 206 17.87 -3.62 30.46
N PRO A 207 19.19 -3.74 30.69
CA PRO A 207 19.71 -4.47 31.84
C PRO A 207 19.50 -3.76 33.19
N GLN A 208 19.16 -2.46 33.20
CA GLN A 208 18.93 -1.71 34.43
C GLN A 208 17.44 -1.59 34.76
N SER A 209 16.60 -1.22 33.79
CA SER A 209 15.16 -1.01 34.01
C SER A 209 14.32 -2.26 33.77
N GLU A 210 14.91 -3.31 33.20
CA GLU A 210 14.22 -4.51 32.69
C GLU A 210 13.17 -4.19 31.59
N ARG A 211 13.18 -2.97 31.04
CA ARG A 211 12.27 -2.59 29.96
C ARG A 211 12.54 -3.44 28.74
N LYS A 212 11.51 -4.17 28.34
CA LYS A 212 11.45 -4.89 27.08
C LYS A 212 11.04 -3.96 25.94
N VAL A 213 11.73 -4.07 24.82
CA VAL A 213 11.40 -3.41 23.56
C VAL A 213 11.65 -4.38 22.41
N LEU A 214 10.72 -4.43 21.46
CA LEU A 214 10.90 -5.12 20.20
C LEU A 214 11.41 -4.09 19.19
N LEU A 215 12.66 -4.22 18.77
CA LEU A 215 13.27 -3.38 17.74
C LEU A 215 13.04 -4.04 16.39
N ILE A 216 12.38 -3.34 15.47
CA ILE A 216 12.19 -3.76 14.09
C ILE A 216 12.90 -2.75 13.20
N GLN A 217 13.75 -3.21 12.28
CA GLN A 217 14.36 -2.34 11.27
C GLN A 217 13.89 -2.79 9.89
N SER A 218 13.13 -1.93 9.20
CA SER A 218 12.45 -2.22 7.95
C SER A 218 12.34 -0.96 7.08
N ASP A 219 11.68 -1.10 5.92
CA ASP A 219 11.20 0.06 5.18
C ASP A 219 9.92 0.64 5.83
N MET A 220 9.24 1.56 5.12
CA MET A 220 7.90 2.01 5.51
C MET A 220 7.00 2.10 4.28
N ASP A 221 6.01 1.21 4.19
CA ASP A 221 4.80 1.29 3.39
C ASP A 221 3.69 2.12 4.08
N VAL A 222 2.63 2.43 3.33
CA VAL A 222 1.54 3.31 3.78
C VAL A 222 0.27 2.50 4.05
N ASN A 223 -0.27 2.64 5.26
CA ASN A 223 -1.65 2.31 5.55
C ASN A 223 -2.53 3.55 5.38
N ALA A 224 -3.58 3.47 4.56
CA ALA A 224 -4.54 4.56 4.32
C ALA A 224 -5.84 4.41 5.13
N ASP A 225 -5.95 3.34 5.93
CA ASP A 225 -7.21 2.89 6.50
C ASP A 225 -7.69 3.72 7.69
N GLY A 226 -8.96 3.50 8.01
CA GLY A 226 -9.60 3.93 9.23
C GLY A 226 -10.42 5.22 9.11
N SER A 227 -11.45 5.31 9.94
CA SER A 227 -12.40 6.43 9.99
C SER A 227 -12.91 6.66 11.41
N ASP A 228 -13.28 7.90 11.72
CA ASP A 228 -13.92 8.23 13.00
C ASP A 228 -14.97 9.32 12.83
N ALA A 229 -16.22 8.89 12.72
CA ALA A 229 -17.38 9.77 12.57
C ALA A 229 -17.62 10.69 13.79
N ASP A 230 -17.03 10.38 14.96
CA ASP A 230 -17.11 11.26 16.13
C ASP A 230 -16.16 12.47 16.00
N ARG A 231 -15.07 12.35 15.23
CA ARG A 231 -14.05 13.40 15.08
C ARG A 231 -14.11 14.11 13.73
N THR A 232 -14.45 13.42 12.64
CA THR A 232 -14.54 14.03 11.30
C THR A 232 -15.39 13.19 10.34
N LEU A 233 -16.04 13.87 9.40
CA LEU A 233 -16.74 13.25 8.25
C LEU A 233 -15.94 13.38 6.95
N ALA A 234 -14.70 13.88 7.01
CA ALA A 234 -13.86 14.13 5.85
C ALA A 234 -12.73 13.09 5.78
N VAL A 235 -13.09 11.82 5.53
CA VAL A 235 -12.11 10.74 5.35
C VAL A 235 -11.99 10.40 3.87
N ASP A 236 -10.76 10.39 3.37
CA ASP A 236 -10.47 10.04 1.98
C ASP A 236 -10.39 8.52 1.83
N GLY A 237 -11.50 7.91 1.42
CA GLY A 237 -11.61 6.49 1.13
C GLY A 237 -11.32 6.10 -0.33
N SER A 238 -10.63 6.94 -1.11
CA SER A 238 -10.46 6.72 -2.55
C SER A 238 -9.43 5.65 -2.94
N SER A 239 -8.63 5.17 -1.99
CA SER A 239 -7.64 4.13 -2.29
C SER A 239 -8.33 2.78 -2.55
N ALA A 240 -7.83 2.01 -3.52
CA ALA A 240 -8.48 0.77 -3.96
C ALA A 240 -8.62 -0.29 -2.85
N ASN A 241 -7.73 -0.24 -1.85
CA ASN A 241 -7.69 -1.18 -0.73
C ASN A 241 -8.14 -0.55 0.58
N PHE A 242 -8.71 0.66 0.54
CA PHE A 242 -9.12 1.39 1.74
C PHE A 242 -10.16 0.58 2.53
N GLN A 243 -9.90 0.44 3.83
CA GLN A 243 -10.86 -0.05 4.82
C GLN A 243 -11.23 1.09 5.76
N PRO A 244 -12.53 1.30 6.06
CA PRO A 244 -12.96 2.38 6.96
C PRO A 244 -12.71 2.07 8.44
N TYR A 245 -12.06 0.96 8.76
CA TYR A 245 -11.79 0.50 10.11
C TYR A 245 -10.32 0.10 10.24
N THR A 246 -9.75 0.37 11.41
CA THR A 246 -8.49 -0.22 11.86
C THR A 246 -8.76 -1.29 12.91
N SER A 247 -7.77 -2.14 13.19
CA SER A 247 -7.88 -3.14 14.25
C SER A 247 -7.97 -2.51 15.65
N TYR A 248 -7.23 -1.42 15.91
CA TYR A 248 -7.42 -0.60 17.11
C TYR A 248 -8.71 0.22 16.99
N ARG A 249 -9.57 0.13 18.01
CA ARG A 249 -10.90 0.74 18.01
C ARG A 249 -11.42 0.99 19.42
N TRP A 250 -12.35 1.91 19.55
CA TRP A 250 -13.02 2.23 20.82
C TRP A 250 -14.52 2.49 20.61
N PRO A 251 -15.36 2.34 21.64
CA PRO A 251 -16.79 2.62 21.52
C PRO A 251 -17.05 4.05 21.07
N LYS A 252 -18.04 4.24 20.20
CA LYS A 252 -18.46 5.56 19.76
C LYS A 252 -18.94 6.42 20.93
N ARG A 253 -18.71 7.71 20.80
CA ARG A 253 -19.09 8.75 21.74
C ARG A 253 -20.35 9.49 21.30
N THR A 254 -20.73 9.39 20.02
CA THR A 254 -21.92 10.03 19.46
C THR A 254 -22.74 9.06 18.61
N ASP A 255 -23.99 9.46 18.31
CA ASP A 255 -24.89 8.72 17.41
C ASP A 255 -24.63 9.04 15.92
N GLN A 256 -23.59 9.82 15.58
CA GLN A 256 -23.30 10.20 14.21
C GLN A 256 -22.97 8.97 13.36
N PRO A 257 -23.70 8.66 12.29
CA PRO A 257 -23.42 7.49 11.46
C PRO A 257 -22.08 7.65 10.71
N SER A 258 -21.36 6.54 10.53
CA SER A 258 -20.19 6.55 9.63
C SER A 258 -20.64 6.75 8.18
N GLU A 259 -19.91 7.60 7.43
CA GLU A 259 -20.16 7.87 6.01
C GLU A 259 -20.07 6.60 5.15
N PHE A 260 -19.30 5.61 5.59
CA PHE A 260 -19.08 4.34 4.89
C PHE A 260 -20.19 3.30 5.12
N LEU A 261 -21.11 3.55 6.06
CA LEU A 261 -22.19 2.59 6.35
C LEU A 261 -23.12 2.35 5.17
N GLY A 262 -23.43 3.38 4.38
CA GLY A 262 -24.34 3.29 3.25
C GLY A 262 -23.83 2.32 2.18
N ASP A 263 -22.56 2.46 1.80
CA ASP A 263 -21.93 1.62 0.77
C ASP A 263 -21.81 0.17 1.23
N CYS A 264 -21.45 -0.09 2.49
CA CYS A 264 -21.42 -1.44 3.04
C CYS A 264 -22.82 -2.09 3.02
N GLN A 265 -23.88 -1.35 3.34
CA GLN A 265 -25.26 -1.87 3.29
C GLN A 265 -25.71 -2.18 1.86
N ILE A 266 -25.32 -1.36 0.88
CA ILE A 266 -25.59 -1.61 -0.54
C ILE A 266 -24.88 -2.89 -0.98
N LYS A 267 -23.59 -3.05 -0.66
CA LYS A 267 -22.81 -4.26 -0.96
C LYS A 267 -23.41 -5.51 -0.33
N LEU A 268 -23.84 -5.42 0.94
CA LEU A 268 -24.48 -6.53 1.64
C LEU A 268 -25.75 -6.97 0.91
N LYS A 269 -26.63 -6.02 0.59
CA LYS A 269 -27.88 -6.32 -0.14
C LYS A 269 -27.63 -6.94 -1.51
N GLN A 270 -26.61 -6.47 -2.23
CA GLN A 270 -26.20 -7.05 -3.51
C GLN A 270 -25.72 -8.50 -3.35
N ALA A 271 -24.85 -8.77 -2.37
CA ALA A 271 -24.34 -10.11 -2.09
C ALA A 271 -25.46 -11.08 -1.67
N GLU A 272 -26.38 -10.65 -0.80
CA GLU A 272 -27.56 -11.43 -0.40
C GLU A 272 -28.48 -11.73 -1.59
N THR A 273 -28.68 -10.73 -2.47
CA THR A 273 -29.48 -10.91 -3.69
C THR A 273 -28.84 -11.95 -4.61
N GLU A 274 -27.55 -11.85 -4.90
CA GLU A 274 -26.83 -12.82 -5.74
C GLU A 274 -26.82 -14.23 -5.12
N LEU A 275 -26.68 -14.32 -3.80
CA LEU A 275 -26.71 -15.57 -3.06
C LEU A 275 -28.06 -16.30 -3.20
N SER A 276 -29.15 -15.53 -3.28
CA SER A 276 -30.51 -16.06 -3.44
C SER A 276 -30.82 -16.59 -4.85
N LEU A 277 -30.03 -16.20 -5.87
CA LEU A 277 -30.28 -16.62 -7.24
C LEU A 277 -30.05 -18.13 -7.43
N LYS A 278 -30.93 -18.76 -8.22
CA LYS A 278 -30.82 -20.19 -8.56
C LYS A 278 -29.66 -20.46 -9.53
N THR A 279 -29.26 -19.47 -10.31
CA THR A 279 -28.21 -19.56 -11.34
C THR A 279 -26.80 -19.45 -10.79
N THR A 280 -26.62 -19.02 -9.54
CA THR A 280 -25.29 -18.86 -8.92
C THR A 280 -24.67 -20.22 -8.60
N SER A 281 -23.41 -20.43 -9.03
CA SER A 281 -22.68 -21.69 -8.82
C SER A 281 -22.43 -21.98 -7.33
N ALA A 282 -22.16 -23.24 -6.99
CA ALA A 282 -21.91 -23.65 -5.61
C ALA A 282 -20.70 -22.92 -4.99
N ASP A 283 -19.60 -22.81 -5.75
CA ASP A 283 -18.38 -22.12 -5.31
C ASP A 283 -18.62 -20.61 -5.11
N ARG A 284 -19.37 -19.98 -6.02
CA ARG A 284 -19.73 -18.56 -5.87
C ARG A 284 -20.65 -18.36 -4.66
N LYS A 285 -21.60 -19.27 -4.40
CA LYS A 285 -22.42 -19.22 -3.18
C LYS A 285 -21.59 -19.39 -1.91
N LYS A 286 -20.50 -20.17 -1.94
CA LYS A 286 -19.58 -20.27 -0.80
C LYS A 286 -18.90 -18.92 -0.55
N ALA A 287 -18.30 -18.32 -1.57
CA ALA A 287 -17.66 -17.01 -1.47
C ALA A 287 -18.64 -15.90 -1.02
N LEU A 288 -19.87 -15.90 -1.55
CA LEU A 288 -20.90 -14.93 -1.16
C LEU A 288 -21.31 -15.05 0.31
N ARG A 289 -21.33 -16.26 0.89
CA ARG A 289 -21.63 -16.42 2.32
C ARG A 289 -20.53 -15.83 3.20
N GLU A 290 -19.27 -16.07 2.83
CA GLU A 290 -18.11 -15.49 3.51
C GLU A 290 -18.16 -13.96 3.41
N GLN A 291 -18.46 -13.42 2.23
CA GLN A 291 -18.62 -11.97 2.00
C GLN A 291 -19.78 -11.37 2.80
N VAL A 292 -20.93 -12.04 2.88
CA VAL A 292 -22.08 -11.59 3.69
C VAL A 292 -21.72 -11.54 5.16
N GLU A 293 -21.05 -12.57 5.67
CA GLU A 293 -20.63 -12.62 7.08
C GLU A 293 -19.64 -11.52 7.43
N GLU A 294 -18.70 -11.24 6.53
CA GLU A 294 -17.74 -10.14 6.65
C GLU A 294 -18.44 -8.77 6.65
N LEU A 295 -19.27 -8.49 5.65
CA LEU A 295 -20.03 -7.23 5.57
C LEU A 295 -20.94 -7.00 6.78
N GLN A 296 -21.56 -8.05 7.31
CA GLN A 296 -22.35 -7.95 8.54
C GLN A 296 -21.51 -7.56 9.75
N ARG A 297 -20.30 -8.12 9.89
CA ARG A 297 -19.36 -7.70 10.94
C ARG A 297 -18.91 -6.26 10.75
N GLU A 298 -18.52 -5.86 9.54
CA GLU A 298 -18.10 -4.49 9.24
C GLU A 298 -19.20 -3.47 9.55
N ILE A 299 -20.44 -3.73 9.13
CA ILE A 299 -21.59 -2.87 9.45
C ILE A 299 -21.83 -2.83 10.96
N GLY A 300 -21.66 -3.95 11.65
CA GLY A 300 -21.72 -4.02 13.10
C GLY A 300 -20.65 -3.11 13.73
N ASP A 301 -19.42 -3.23 13.28
CA ASP A 301 -18.28 -2.47 13.80
C ASP A 301 -18.45 -0.96 13.55
N LEU A 302 -18.78 -0.54 12.32
CA LEU A 302 -19.00 0.87 11.95
C LEU A 302 -20.19 1.53 12.69
N LYS A 303 -21.13 0.73 13.19
CA LYS A 303 -22.25 1.23 14.03
C LYS A 303 -21.84 1.50 15.47
N HIS A 304 -20.89 0.75 16.02
CA HIS A 304 -20.61 0.74 17.46
C HIS A 304 -19.24 1.29 17.84
N PHE A 305 -18.30 1.32 16.90
CA PHE A 305 -16.92 1.72 17.17
C PHE A 305 -16.46 2.88 16.28
N SER A 306 -15.45 3.58 16.80
CA SER A 306 -14.60 4.54 16.10
C SER A 306 -13.19 3.98 15.98
N PHE A 307 -12.47 4.44 14.96
CA PHE A 307 -11.16 3.90 14.57
C PHE A 307 -10.12 5.01 14.46
N LEU A 308 -8.86 4.63 14.31
CA LEU A 308 -7.82 5.58 13.95
C LEU A 308 -8.10 6.14 12.55
N ILE A 309 -7.65 7.36 12.27
CA ILE A 309 -7.74 7.98 10.94
C ILE A 309 -6.33 8.09 10.40
N SER A 310 -5.97 7.36 9.35
CA SER A 310 -4.62 7.34 8.80
C SER A 310 -4.00 8.72 8.52
N LYS A 311 -4.77 9.71 8.05
CA LYS A 311 -4.28 11.09 7.81
C LYS A 311 -4.09 11.92 9.09
N ALA A 312 -4.70 11.53 10.20
CA ALA A 312 -4.76 12.34 11.41
C ALA A 312 -4.14 11.68 12.64
N ASP A 313 -3.99 10.36 12.70
CA ASP A 313 -3.47 9.67 13.86
C ASP A 313 -2.13 8.99 13.52
N PRO A 314 -1.06 9.23 14.30
CA PRO A 314 0.21 8.57 14.09
C PRO A 314 0.15 7.14 14.65
N PHE A 315 0.13 6.15 13.77
CA PHE A 315 0.18 4.75 14.15
C PHE A 315 1.02 3.92 13.17
N VAL A 316 1.36 2.72 13.62
CA VAL A 316 2.05 1.69 12.84
C VAL A 316 1.20 0.43 12.76
N VAL A 317 1.55 -0.43 11.80
CA VAL A 317 0.87 -1.68 11.51
C VAL A 317 1.89 -2.81 11.62
N LEU A 318 1.51 -3.91 12.28
CA LEU A 318 2.31 -5.11 12.33
C LEU A 318 1.59 -6.29 11.68
N PRO A 319 2.32 -7.24 11.07
CA PRO A 319 1.72 -8.42 10.47
C PRO A 319 0.98 -9.26 11.52
N GLY A 320 -0.25 -9.67 11.18
CA GLY A 320 -1.14 -10.27 12.18
C GLY A 320 -0.65 -11.55 12.85
N PHE A 321 0.26 -12.31 12.23
CA PHE A 321 0.80 -13.52 12.85
C PHE A 321 1.62 -13.20 14.11
N ILE A 322 2.21 -12.00 14.20
CA ILE A 322 2.98 -11.54 15.37
C ILE A 322 2.04 -11.40 16.57
N LEU A 323 0.88 -10.75 16.39
CA LEU A 323 -0.08 -10.47 17.48
C LEU A 323 -0.80 -11.74 17.99
N ARG A 324 -0.68 -12.87 17.27
CA ARG A 324 -1.36 -14.13 17.62
C ARG A 324 -0.48 -15.13 18.35
N GLN A 325 0.79 -14.81 18.63
CA GLN A 325 1.70 -15.69 19.37
C GLN A 325 1.49 -15.59 20.88
N ALA A 326 0.45 -16.25 21.37
CA ALA A 326 0.13 -16.31 22.80
C ALA A 326 1.37 -16.73 23.62
N ASN A 327 1.53 -16.12 24.81
CA ASN A 327 2.63 -16.37 25.75
C ASN A 327 4.03 -15.89 25.33
N HIS A 328 4.18 -15.18 24.21
CA HIS A 328 5.47 -14.58 23.85
C HIS A 328 5.78 -13.36 24.75
N ALA A 329 6.97 -13.32 25.36
CA ALA A 329 7.34 -12.29 26.35
C ALA A 329 7.42 -10.87 25.78
N PHE A 330 7.60 -10.76 24.46
CA PHE A 330 7.67 -9.51 23.69
C PHE A 330 6.43 -9.28 22.82
N LEU A 331 5.33 -10.00 23.07
CA LEU A 331 4.12 -9.94 22.24
C LEU A 331 3.54 -8.51 22.20
N PRO A 332 3.54 -7.84 21.04
CA PRO A 332 2.88 -6.56 20.87
C PRO A 332 1.36 -6.70 20.95
N LYS A 333 0.69 -5.65 21.42
CA LYS A 333 -0.78 -5.53 21.44
C LYS A 333 -1.23 -4.21 20.82
N LEU A 334 -2.41 -4.23 20.24
CA LEU A 334 -3.05 -3.01 19.75
C LEU A 334 -3.12 -1.97 20.87
N GLY A 335 -2.70 -0.75 20.55
CA GLY A 335 -2.58 0.37 21.50
C GLY A 335 -1.25 0.45 22.24
N ASP A 336 -0.35 -0.55 22.13
CA ASP A 336 1.00 -0.41 22.68
C ASP A 336 1.70 0.79 22.04
N TYR A 337 2.47 1.53 22.85
CA TYR A 337 3.22 2.68 22.38
C TYR A 337 4.38 2.22 21.50
N VAL A 338 4.60 2.97 20.43
CA VAL A 338 5.67 2.76 19.47
C VAL A 338 6.42 4.08 19.28
N VAL A 339 7.73 4.00 19.11
CA VAL A 339 8.53 5.12 18.62
C VAL A 339 9.14 4.73 17.28
N VAL A 340 8.87 5.50 16.25
CA VAL A 340 9.48 5.32 14.93
C VAL A 340 10.65 6.26 14.77
N ILE A 341 11.81 5.73 14.43
CA ILE A 341 13.05 6.48 14.22
C ILE A 341 13.34 6.52 12.72
N TYR A 342 13.60 7.73 12.22
CA TYR A 342 14.04 7.98 10.86
C TYR A 342 15.02 9.14 10.84
N GLY A 343 16.30 8.85 10.61
CA GLY A 343 17.36 9.82 10.81
C GLY A 343 17.44 10.26 12.28
N ASP A 344 17.54 11.56 12.52
CA ASP A 344 17.66 12.14 13.87
C ASP A 344 16.32 12.40 14.59
N LYS A 345 15.20 11.94 14.02
CA LYS A 345 13.85 12.20 14.54
C LYS A 345 13.20 10.93 15.07
N LEU A 346 12.48 11.10 16.17
CA LEU A 346 11.71 10.06 16.85
C LEU A 346 10.24 10.44 16.85
N TYR A 347 9.39 9.61 16.26
CA TYR A 347 7.97 9.86 16.09
C TYR A 347 7.17 8.98 17.04
N PRO A 348 6.53 9.55 18.09
CA PRO A 348 5.59 8.83 18.92
C PRO A 348 4.40 8.32 18.09
N ALA A 349 4.01 7.08 18.30
CA ALA A 349 2.91 6.43 17.60
C ALA A 349 2.29 5.34 18.48
N LEU A 350 1.21 4.73 18.00
CA LEU A 350 0.59 3.53 18.58
C LEU A 350 0.70 2.35 17.61
N LEU A 351 0.68 1.13 18.12
CA LEU A 351 0.33 -0.04 17.30
C LEU A 351 -1.17 0.01 17.00
N GLY A 352 -1.53 0.48 15.81
CA GLY A 352 -2.90 0.83 15.44
C GLY A 352 -3.62 -0.21 14.61
N ASP A 353 -2.90 -1.03 13.85
CA ASP A 353 -3.54 -1.95 12.92
C ASP A 353 -2.77 -3.25 12.70
N VAL A 354 -3.44 -4.17 12.01
CA VAL A 354 -2.95 -5.49 11.67
C VAL A 354 -2.87 -5.66 10.16
N GLY A 355 -1.65 -5.83 9.66
CA GLY A 355 -1.35 -5.98 8.24
C GLY A 355 -1.27 -7.43 7.77
N PRO A 356 -1.08 -7.63 6.45
CA PRO A 356 -0.84 -8.93 5.85
C PRO A 356 0.32 -9.65 6.52
N SER A 357 0.21 -10.97 6.71
CA SER A 357 1.18 -11.72 7.54
C SER A 357 2.59 -11.86 6.93
N TYR A 358 2.79 -11.44 5.68
CA TYR A 358 4.05 -11.51 4.94
C TYR A 358 4.65 -10.13 4.63
N LYS A 359 4.11 -9.05 5.20
CA LYS A 359 4.62 -7.68 5.07
C LYS A 359 4.97 -7.09 6.42
N ILE A 360 5.93 -6.19 6.45
CA ILE A 360 6.28 -5.43 7.66
C ILE A 360 6.66 -4.00 7.29
N GLY A 361 6.62 -3.10 8.27
CA GLY A 361 6.96 -1.70 8.06
C GLY A 361 5.82 -0.94 7.40
N GLU A 362 4.63 -0.92 8.01
CA GLU A 362 3.50 -0.13 7.51
C GLU A 362 3.16 0.96 8.54
N GLY A 363 2.89 2.17 8.06
CA GLY A 363 2.59 3.34 8.89
C GLY A 363 1.41 4.14 8.38
N SER A 364 0.72 4.82 9.29
CA SER A 364 -0.31 5.82 8.95
C SER A 364 0.20 6.83 7.91
N LEU A 365 -0.70 7.34 7.08
CA LEU A 365 -0.36 8.37 6.09
C LEU A 365 0.15 9.65 6.75
N ARG A 366 -0.30 9.95 7.97
CA ARG A 366 0.24 11.02 8.81
C ARG A 366 1.73 10.85 9.09
N LEU A 367 2.12 9.64 9.52
CA LEU A 367 3.52 9.32 9.75
C LEU A 367 4.31 9.35 8.44
N ALA A 368 3.77 8.71 7.40
CA ALA A 368 4.43 8.62 6.11
C ALA A 368 4.70 9.99 5.46
N THR A 369 3.71 10.89 5.47
CA THR A 369 3.85 12.26 4.94
C THR A 369 4.81 13.12 5.76
N GLN A 370 5.00 12.79 7.05
CA GLN A 370 5.98 13.45 7.89
C GLN A 370 7.42 13.04 7.54
N LEU A 371 7.63 11.80 7.09
CA LEU A 371 8.92 11.29 6.61
C LEU A 371 9.23 11.78 5.18
N ASP A 372 8.24 11.69 4.28
CA ASP A 372 8.32 12.23 2.91
C ASP A 372 6.99 12.90 2.54
N PRO A 373 6.95 14.23 2.31
CA PRO A 373 5.73 14.94 1.93
C PRO A 373 5.04 14.43 0.64
N ARG A 374 5.73 13.64 -0.18
CA ARG A 374 5.19 13.03 -1.41
C ARG A 374 4.47 11.72 -1.14
N ALA A 375 4.53 11.19 0.09
CA ALA A 375 3.90 9.94 0.44
C ALA A 375 2.37 10.02 0.26
N ASN A 376 1.80 8.94 -0.24
CA ASN A 376 0.36 8.76 -0.43
C ASN A 376 0.05 7.26 -0.42
N ALA A 377 -1.22 6.87 -0.59
CA ALA A 377 -1.64 5.47 -0.58
C ALA A 377 -0.88 4.55 -1.57
N TYR A 378 -0.21 5.13 -2.57
CA TYR A 378 0.55 4.41 -3.59
C TYR A 378 2.04 4.78 -3.64
N ASN A 379 2.48 5.75 -2.83
CA ASN A 379 3.87 6.21 -2.78
C ASN A 379 4.40 6.13 -1.36
N ARG A 380 5.38 5.25 -1.16
CA ARG A 380 5.98 4.97 0.15
C ARG A 380 7.04 6.03 0.53
N PRO A 381 7.18 6.37 1.82
CA PRO A 381 8.16 7.38 2.27
C PRO A 381 9.61 6.86 2.37
N ALA A 382 9.82 5.56 2.57
CA ALA A 382 11.14 4.98 2.76
C ALA A 382 11.22 3.57 2.19
N SER A 383 12.30 3.26 1.47
CA SER A 383 12.53 1.96 0.80
C SER A 383 13.86 1.29 1.16
N ASN A 384 14.69 1.93 1.98
CA ASN A 384 16.10 1.55 2.18
C ASN A 384 16.36 0.88 3.54
N LEU A 385 15.33 0.27 4.14
CA LEU A 385 15.41 -0.40 5.43
C LEU A 385 15.91 0.50 6.59
N ASN A 386 15.79 1.81 6.42
CA ASN A 386 16.34 2.83 7.31
C ASN A 386 15.29 3.41 8.27
N VAL A 387 14.20 2.68 8.49
CA VAL A 387 13.20 3.01 9.50
C VAL A 387 13.32 2.01 10.63
N THR A 388 13.46 2.50 11.86
CA THR A 388 13.50 1.65 13.06
C THR A 388 12.26 1.88 13.90
N TYR A 389 11.55 0.81 14.24
CA TYR A 389 10.37 0.82 15.08
C TYR A 389 10.74 0.24 16.44
N LEU A 390 10.53 1.01 17.50
CA LEU A 390 10.66 0.58 18.89
C LEU A 390 9.26 0.33 19.42
N VAL A 391 8.83 -0.93 19.40
CA VAL A 391 7.53 -1.33 19.93
C VAL A 391 7.72 -1.69 21.39
N PHE A 392 6.98 -1.04 22.29
CA PHE A 392 7.08 -1.28 23.73
C PHE A 392 5.90 -2.15 24.21
N PRO A 393 6.09 -3.48 24.38
CA PRO A 393 5.00 -4.37 24.70
C PRO A 393 4.40 -4.08 26.08
N ALA A 394 3.11 -4.36 26.23
CA ALA A 394 2.37 -4.19 27.48
C ALA A 394 2.40 -2.75 28.02
N THR A 395 2.28 -1.78 27.11
CA THR A 395 2.19 -0.35 27.43
C THR A 395 0.87 0.28 27.00
N ALA A 396 0.01 -0.46 26.30
CA ALA A 396 -1.31 -0.01 25.90
C ALA A 396 -2.13 0.51 27.09
N ASP A 397 -2.87 1.59 26.83
CA ASP A 397 -3.83 2.09 27.79
C ASP A 397 -4.91 1.04 28.11
N PRO A 398 -5.36 0.95 29.37
CA PRO A 398 -6.37 -0.04 29.77
C PRO A 398 -7.72 0.19 29.11
N THR A 399 -8.02 1.43 28.71
CA THR A 399 -9.24 1.80 27.99
C THR A 399 -8.84 2.42 26.65
N PRO A 400 -9.18 1.78 25.52
CA PRO A 400 -8.88 2.35 24.22
C PRO A 400 -9.71 3.61 23.96
N GLY A 401 -9.15 4.54 23.21
CA GLY A 401 -9.77 5.82 22.89
C GLY A 401 -9.05 6.53 21.75
N PRO A 402 -9.56 7.69 21.30
CA PRO A 402 -8.85 8.50 20.33
C PRO A 402 -7.48 8.92 20.88
N PRO A 403 -6.43 8.95 20.04
CA PRO A 403 -5.08 9.27 20.51
C PRO A 403 -5.01 10.66 21.18
N ASP A 404 -4.57 10.69 22.43
CA ASP A 404 -4.09 11.91 23.07
C ASP A 404 -2.62 12.11 22.68
N LEU A 405 -2.38 13.04 21.74
CA LEU A 405 -1.05 13.25 21.14
C LEU A 405 0.00 13.70 22.16
N LYS A 406 -0.40 14.51 23.15
CA LYS A 406 0.50 14.98 24.20
C LYS A 406 0.84 13.83 25.15
N LYS A 407 -0.19 13.13 25.65
CA LYS A 407 0.02 11.96 26.52
C LYS A 407 0.88 10.90 25.85
N MET A 408 0.65 10.64 24.56
CA MET A 408 1.44 9.70 23.78
C MET A 408 2.91 10.13 23.69
N ARG A 409 3.18 11.41 23.41
CA ARG A 409 4.56 11.94 23.42
C ARG A 409 5.21 11.74 24.79
N ASP A 410 4.57 12.20 25.86
CA ASP A 410 5.09 12.11 27.24
C ASP A 410 5.37 10.64 27.64
N ARG A 411 4.49 9.72 27.23
CA ARG A 411 4.64 8.29 27.51
C ARG A 411 5.79 7.67 26.72
N CYS A 412 5.92 7.99 25.43
CA CYS A 412 7.05 7.57 24.61
C CYS A 412 8.38 8.12 25.15
N GLU A 413 8.43 9.36 25.61
CA GLU A 413 9.63 9.94 26.24
C GLU A 413 10.05 9.15 27.48
N THR A 414 9.07 8.82 28.34
CA THR A 414 9.32 7.99 29.52
C THR A 414 9.91 6.62 29.14
N LEU A 415 9.31 5.95 28.15
CA LEU A 415 9.75 4.63 27.69
C LEU A 415 11.15 4.67 27.04
N LEU A 416 11.47 5.74 26.31
CA LEU A 416 12.81 5.97 25.76
C LEU A 416 13.84 6.14 26.88
N ASN A 417 13.50 6.90 27.93
CA ASN A 417 14.38 7.08 29.09
C ASN A 417 14.64 5.76 29.84
N GLU A 418 13.64 4.87 29.92
CA GLU A 418 13.80 3.54 30.51
C GLU A 418 14.78 2.64 29.72
N ILE A 419 15.02 2.89 28.43
CA ILE A 419 15.98 2.13 27.61
C ILE A 419 17.30 2.85 27.36
N GLY A 420 17.64 3.87 28.17
CA GLY A 420 18.90 4.60 28.09
C GLY A 420 18.82 5.97 27.42
N GLY A 421 17.61 6.48 27.17
CA GLY A 421 17.35 7.80 26.64
C GLY A 421 17.58 7.93 25.13
N THR A 422 17.45 9.16 24.63
CA THR A 422 17.67 9.50 23.22
C THR A 422 18.44 10.80 23.08
N SER A 423 19.18 10.96 21.98
CA SER A 423 19.81 12.23 21.59
C SER A 423 19.16 12.90 20.37
N GLY A 424 18.11 12.27 19.80
CA GLY A 424 17.37 12.81 18.67
C GLY A 424 16.20 13.71 19.08
N GLN A 425 15.55 14.32 18.10
CA GLN A 425 14.38 15.14 18.32
C GLN A 425 13.13 14.26 18.45
N LEU A 426 12.57 14.19 19.66
CA LEU A 426 11.23 13.64 19.85
C LEU A 426 10.22 14.58 19.19
N TRP A 427 9.40 14.05 18.29
CA TRP A 427 8.46 14.80 17.45
C TRP A 427 7.15 15.13 18.18
N GLU A 428 6.67 16.36 18.00
CA GLU A 428 5.43 16.85 18.57
C GLU A 428 4.36 16.96 17.50
N TRP A 429 3.31 16.15 17.64
CA TRP A 429 2.22 16.10 16.70
C TRP A 429 1.19 17.21 16.97
N ALA A 430 0.96 18.08 15.98
CA ALA A 430 -0.13 19.05 16.05
C ALA A 430 -1.50 18.36 16.00
N ASP A 431 -2.49 18.81 16.77
CA ASP A 431 -3.86 18.32 16.58
C ASP A 431 -4.47 18.99 15.34
N ILE A 432 -4.60 18.22 14.25
CA ILE A 432 -5.15 18.70 12.98
C ILE A 432 -6.66 18.50 12.87
N LEU A 433 -7.29 17.84 13.85
CA LEU A 433 -8.74 17.65 13.92
C LEU A 433 -9.39 18.65 14.88
N ALA A 434 -8.61 19.26 15.79
CA ALA A 434 -9.07 20.37 16.60
C ALA A 434 -9.53 21.54 15.71
N THR A 435 -10.77 21.99 15.92
CA THR A 435 -11.28 23.21 15.28
C THR A 435 -10.45 24.39 15.80
N PRO A 436 -9.96 25.31 14.94
CA PRO A 436 -9.15 26.43 15.41
C PRO A 436 -9.95 27.26 16.42
N THR A 437 -9.41 27.40 17.63
CA THR A 437 -9.94 28.32 18.64
C THR A 437 -10.01 29.71 18.01
N PRO A 438 -11.16 30.42 18.05
CA PRO A 438 -11.22 31.78 17.55
C PRO A 438 -10.18 32.63 18.29
N SER A 439 -9.28 33.23 17.52
CA SER A 439 -8.31 34.21 18.02
C SER A 439 -9.06 35.25 18.87
N PRO A 440 -8.55 35.62 20.07
CA PRO A 440 -9.23 36.60 20.89
C PRO A 440 -9.43 37.88 20.07
N THR A 441 -10.70 38.25 19.90
CA THR A 441 -11.07 39.53 19.28
C THR A 441 -10.34 40.63 20.03
N PRO A 442 -9.58 41.52 19.36
CA PRO A 442 -8.85 42.56 20.05
C PRO A 442 -9.82 43.37 20.90
N THR A 443 -9.59 43.36 22.20
CA THR A 443 -10.32 44.19 23.17
C THR A 443 -10.25 45.64 22.70
N ALA A 444 -11.41 46.25 22.46
CA ALA A 444 -11.50 47.66 22.14
C ALA A 444 -10.82 48.47 23.25
N SER A 445 -9.82 49.27 22.85
CA SER A 445 -9.11 50.21 23.71
C SER A 445 -10.12 51.22 24.29
N PRO A 446 -10.09 51.52 25.60
CA PRO A 446 -11.03 52.45 26.19
C PRO A 446 -10.82 53.87 25.66
N THR A 447 -11.93 54.51 25.28
CA THR A 447 -12.03 55.90 24.88
C THR A 447 -11.52 56.83 26.00
N PRO A 448 -10.66 57.82 25.70
CA PRO A 448 -10.16 58.74 26.72
C PRO A 448 -11.26 59.70 27.20
N SER A 449 -11.35 59.85 28.53
CA SER A 449 -12.17 60.87 29.20
C SER A 449 -11.63 62.28 28.94
N ALA A 450 -12.54 63.20 28.63
CA ALA A 450 -12.26 64.61 28.45
C ALA A 450 -11.77 65.25 29.76
N THR A 451 -10.63 65.94 29.71
CA THR A 451 -10.17 66.87 30.75
C THR A 451 -10.13 68.28 30.16
N SER A 452 -10.64 69.22 30.93
CA SER A 452 -10.91 70.63 30.60
C SER A 452 -9.68 71.48 30.30
N SER A 453 -9.88 72.42 29.37
CA SER A 453 -9.00 73.54 28.95
C SER A 453 -8.60 74.49 30.09
N PRO A 454 -7.48 75.23 29.95
CA PRO A 454 -7.63 76.63 29.51
C PRO A 454 -6.58 77.17 28.51
N ALA A 455 -7.10 77.96 27.55
CA ALA A 455 -6.67 79.25 26.98
C ALA A 455 -5.25 79.54 26.40
N ALA A 456 -5.28 79.88 25.09
CA ALA A 456 -4.55 80.90 24.30
C ALA A 456 -3.00 80.81 24.18
N THR A 457 -2.32 81.02 23.04
CA THR A 457 -2.47 82.08 22.01
C THR A 457 -1.59 81.80 20.76
N SER A 458 -2.10 82.15 19.57
CA SER A 458 -1.44 82.61 18.30
C SER A 458 -0.28 81.83 17.62
N SER A 459 -0.47 81.38 16.36
CA SER A 459 -0.24 82.14 15.10
C SER A 459 0.25 81.28 13.90
N ALA A 460 -0.32 81.58 12.72
CA ALA A 460 0.14 81.38 11.32
C ALA A 460 0.38 79.95 10.74
N SER A 461 -0.42 79.49 9.75
CA SER A 461 -0.29 79.68 8.27
C SER A 461 0.75 78.73 7.64
N ALA A 462 0.58 77.94 6.56
CA ALA A 462 -0.40 77.89 5.47
C ALA A 462 -0.41 76.51 4.75
N SER A 463 -1.55 76.22 4.10
CA SER A 463 -1.75 75.68 2.73
C SER A 463 -1.08 74.37 2.24
N GLY A 464 -1.90 73.45 1.69
CA GLY A 464 -1.50 72.58 0.58
C GLY A 464 -2.13 71.18 0.51
N SER A 465 -3.29 71.06 -0.14
CA SER A 465 -3.72 69.85 -0.90
C SER A 465 -3.05 69.90 -2.29
N PRO A 466 -2.81 68.82 -3.09
CA PRO A 466 -3.69 67.65 -3.29
C PRO A 466 -3.02 66.27 -3.51
N THR A 467 -3.91 65.27 -3.62
CA THR A 467 -3.82 63.85 -4.00
C THR A 467 -3.41 63.64 -5.49
N PRO A 468 -3.41 62.42 -6.05
CA PRO A 468 -2.49 61.28 -5.94
C PRO A 468 -1.73 60.99 -7.28
N SER A 469 -0.77 60.06 -7.28
CA SER A 469 -0.59 59.18 -8.44
C SER A 469 0.12 57.87 -8.10
N ALA A 470 -0.36 56.81 -8.75
CA ALA A 470 0.02 55.42 -8.59
C ALA A 470 1.27 55.07 -9.42
N THR A 471 1.99 54.03 -9.01
CA THR A 471 2.80 53.22 -9.91
C THR A 471 2.78 51.76 -9.45
N SER A 472 2.37 50.91 -10.39
CA SER A 472 2.24 49.46 -10.35
C SER A 472 3.59 48.72 -10.36
N SER A 473 3.68 47.61 -9.63
CA SER A 473 4.77 46.63 -9.69
C SER A 473 4.29 45.34 -10.40
N PRO A 474 5.10 44.71 -11.29
CA PRO A 474 4.66 43.58 -12.10
C PRO A 474 4.84 42.20 -11.44
N SER A 475 3.92 41.30 -11.78
CA SER A 475 3.90 39.86 -11.47
C SER A 475 4.76 39.07 -12.47
N PRO A 476 5.45 37.97 -12.06
CA PRO A 476 6.14 37.08 -12.99
C PRO A 476 5.26 35.91 -13.46
N THR A 477 5.44 35.55 -14.74
CA THR A 477 4.83 34.42 -15.48
C THR A 477 5.81 33.21 -15.52
N PRO A 478 5.33 31.95 -15.50
CA PRO A 478 6.18 30.75 -15.46
C PRO A 478 6.77 30.32 -16.83
N THR A 479 7.97 29.73 -16.76
CA THR A 479 8.76 29.17 -17.87
C THR A 479 8.47 27.67 -18.09
N PRO A 480 8.41 27.14 -19.34
CA PRO A 480 8.21 25.72 -19.61
C PRO A 480 9.49 24.86 -19.49
N SER A 481 9.31 23.62 -19.03
CA SER A 481 10.31 22.57 -18.80
C SER A 481 10.70 21.81 -20.09
N PRO A 482 11.96 21.36 -20.27
CA PRO A 482 12.38 20.56 -21.42
C PRO A 482 12.15 19.05 -21.23
N THR A 483 11.86 18.39 -22.36
CA THR A 483 11.61 16.95 -22.57
C THR A 483 12.88 16.09 -22.41
N PRO A 484 12.81 14.87 -21.84
CA PRO A 484 13.98 13.99 -21.71
C PRO A 484 14.30 13.24 -23.03
N VAL A 485 15.58 13.24 -23.38
CA VAL A 485 16.17 12.50 -24.51
C VAL A 485 16.54 11.06 -24.10
N SER A 486 16.22 10.11 -24.98
CA SER A 486 16.55 8.68 -24.88
C SER A 486 18.05 8.42 -25.12
N PRO A 487 18.74 7.55 -24.36
CA PRO A 487 20.15 7.24 -24.61
C PRO A 487 20.33 6.21 -25.73
N THR A 488 21.09 6.60 -26.76
CA THR A 488 21.63 5.71 -27.80
C THR A 488 22.71 4.79 -27.21
N PRO A 489 22.74 3.48 -27.54
CA PRO A 489 23.77 2.56 -27.05
C PRO A 489 25.15 2.83 -27.68
N SER A 490 26.18 2.82 -26.83
CA SER A 490 27.60 2.92 -27.22
C SER A 490 28.10 1.59 -27.81
N PRO A 491 28.96 1.58 -28.85
CA PRO A 491 29.41 0.36 -29.49
C PRO A 491 30.44 -0.42 -28.65
N SER A 492 30.24 -1.74 -28.61
CA SER A 492 31.15 -2.72 -28.02
C SER A 492 32.48 -2.81 -28.80
N PRO A 493 33.66 -2.88 -28.15
CA PRO A 493 34.92 -3.11 -28.84
C PRO A 493 35.08 -4.58 -29.27
N LYS A 494 35.35 -4.77 -30.57
CA LYS A 494 35.69 -6.05 -31.24
C LYS A 494 37.13 -6.48 -30.90
N PRO A 495 37.47 -7.79 -30.85
CA PRO A 495 38.63 -8.29 -30.12
C PRO A 495 39.93 -8.25 -30.92
N THR A 496 41.04 -8.00 -30.22
CA THR A 496 42.40 -8.08 -30.77
C THR A 496 42.99 -9.46 -30.49
N LYS A 497 43.40 -10.16 -31.55
CA LYS A 497 44.23 -11.38 -31.51
C LYS A 497 45.72 -11.01 -31.37
N GLY A 498 46.45 -11.82 -30.60
CA GLY A 498 47.92 -11.90 -30.55
C GLY A 498 48.33 -12.44 -29.17
N SER A 499 48.57 -13.74 -28.93
CA SER A 499 49.54 -14.71 -29.49
C SER A 499 50.66 -15.00 -28.47
N ALA A 500 50.63 -16.24 -27.97
CA ALA A 500 51.73 -17.15 -27.61
C ALA A 500 52.66 -16.88 -26.41
N HIS A 501 53.05 -18.02 -25.80
CA HIS A 501 54.06 -18.29 -24.77
C HIS A 501 53.60 -18.13 -23.30
N GLU A 502 53.82 -19.07 -22.36
CA GLU A 502 54.60 -20.32 -22.33
C GLU A 502 54.20 -21.07 -21.05
N THR A 503 54.00 -22.39 -21.13
CA THR A 503 53.87 -23.27 -19.95
C THR A 503 55.25 -23.49 -19.33
N PRO A 504 55.34 -23.76 -18.01
CA PRO A 504 56.06 -24.99 -17.68
C PRO A 504 55.35 -25.86 -16.62
N HIS A 505 55.47 -27.16 -16.89
CA HIS A 505 55.21 -28.29 -16.01
C HIS A 505 56.10 -28.33 -14.77
N ARG A 506 55.54 -28.78 -13.63
CA ARG A 506 56.13 -29.80 -12.72
C ARG A 506 55.05 -30.27 -11.73
N HIS A 507 54.48 -31.47 -11.90
CA HIS A 507 54.82 -32.73 -11.21
C HIS A 507 54.89 -32.67 -9.67
N HIS A 508 53.96 -33.33 -8.98
CA HIS A 508 54.18 -34.65 -8.36
C HIS A 508 52.91 -35.24 -7.71
N HIS A 509 52.77 -36.57 -7.89
CA HIS A 509 52.25 -37.66 -7.04
C HIS A 509 51.15 -37.41 -5.99
N GLU A 510 50.30 -38.38 -5.58
CA GLU A 510 49.86 -39.74 -5.95
C GLU A 510 49.18 -40.25 -4.67
N ALA A 511 48.14 -41.08 -4.81
CA ALA A 511 47.50 -41.93 -3.80
C ALA A 511 46.84 -41.19 -2.60
N GLY A 512 45.61 -41.50 -2.21
CA GLY A 512 44.99 -42.81 -2.21
C GLY A 512 45.00 -43.36 -0.79
N GLU A 513 43.81 -43.69 -0.31
CA GLU A 513 43.49 -44.72 0.68
C GLU A 513 42.68 -44.29 1.92
N THR A 514 41.84 -45.25 2.24
CA THR A 514 40.57 -45.34 2.97
C THR A 514 40.67 -45.62 4.46
N ARG A 515 39.59 -45.29 5.18
CA ARG A 515 38.90 -46.00 6.30
C ARG A 515 38.37 -44.93 7.27
N GLY A 516 37.12 -44.92 7.73
CA GLY A 516 36.29 -46.06 8.12
C GLY A 516 36.21 -46.06 9.64
N ASP A 517 35.22 -45.36 10.19
CA ASP A 517 34.31 -45.76 11.28
C ASP A 517 33.23 -44.68 11.48
#